data_AF-A0A7I7RE95-F1
#
_entry.id   AF-A0A7I7RE95-F1
#
_cell.length_a   1.000
_cell.length_b   1.000
_cell.length_c   1.000
_cell.angle_alpha   90.00
_cell.angle_beta   90.00
_cell.angle_gamma   90.00
#
_symmetry.space_group_name_H-M   'P 1'
#
loop_
_entity.id
_entity.type
_entity.pdbx_description
1 polymer ?
#
loop_
_entity_poly.entity_id
_entity_poly.type
_entity_poly.pdbx_seq_one_letter_code
_entity_poly.pdbx_strand_id
1 'polypeptide(L)'
;MTDTATTTTGRWRDLLGPKYLGASTVLAGGVALYATNEFLTISLMPSAVADIGGHRLYAWVTAVYLVASVVAATTVHSTLMRLGPRSSYLLALTVFGAGSVACAAAPTMAALLVGRTVQGLAGGLLAGLGYAVINTALPQRLWTKASALVSAMWGVGTLLGPAAGGLFSQFGSWRWSFGVLAILTAAIGVLVPLALPARRVVDSTSPGRRSPCRR
;
A
#
# COMPACT_ATOMS: atom_id res chain seq x y z
N MET A 1 -27.93 36.53 14.93
CA MET A 1 -26.99 35.65 15.64
C MET A 1 -26.58 34.55 14.68
N THR A 2 -25.44 34.70 14.01
CA THR A 2 -24.84 33.64 13.20
C THR A 2 -24.04 32.75 14.14
N ASP A 3 -24.57 31.58 14.48
CA ASP A 3 -23.81 30.56 15.19
C ASP A 3 -22.64 30.12 14.30
N THR A 4 -21.45 30.65 14.57
CA THR A 4 -20.18 30.10 14.08
C THR A 4 -20.00 28.73 14.70
N ALA A 5 -20.55 27.70 14.05
CA ALA A 5 -20.20 26.32 14.32
C ALA A 5 -18.69 26.17 14.10
N THR A 6 -17.92 26.19 15.19
CA THR A 6 -16.49 25.88 15.20
C THR A 6 -16.34 24.44 14.71
N THR A 7 -16.14 24.29 13.40
CA THR A 7 -15.89 22.99 12.79
C THR A 7 -14.50 22.59 13.26
N THR A 8 -14.42 21.71 14.27
CA THR A 8 -13.17 21.21 14.83
C THR A 8 -12.32 20.56 13.73
N THR A 9 -11.48 21.38 13.10
CA THR A 9 -10.64 21.01 11.97
C THR A 9 -9.56 20.10 12.52
N GLY A 10 -9.50 18.83 12.08
CA GLY A 10 -8.53 17.87 12.62
C GLY A 10 -7.10 18.40 12.47
N ARG A 11 -6.24 18.31 13.49
CA ARG A 11 -4.85 18.82 13.44
C ARG A 11 -3.89 17.74 12.91
N TRP A 12 -2.77 18.17 12.28
CA TRP A 12 -1.73 17.24 11.82
C TRP A 12 -1.08 16.50 12.99
N ARG A 13 -1.00 17.15 14.16
CA ARG A 13 -0.54 16.55 15.42
C ARG A 13 -1.46 15.44 15.93
N ASP A 14 -2.75 15.47 15.59
CA ASP A 14 -3.68 14.41 15.98
C ASP A 14 -3.48 13.18 15.09
N LEU A 15 -3.23 13.38 13.79
CA LEU A 15 -2.94 12.32 12.83
C LEU A 15 -1.59 11.63 13.11
N LEU A 16 -0.55 12.43 13.37
CA LEU A 16 0.79 11.96 13.75
C LEU A 16 0.92 11.72 15.26
N GLY A 17 -0.18 11.68 15.99
CA GLY A 17 -0.19 11.39 17.42
C GLY A 17 -0.02 9.89 17.70
N PRO A 18 0.43 9.50 18.90
CA PRO A 18 0.70 8.09 19.25
C PRO A 18 -0.51 7.16 19.08
N LYS A 19 -1.72 7.72 19.04
CA LYS A 19 -2.98 6.98 18.84
C LYS A 19 -3.22 6.55 17.38
N TYR A 20 -2.76 7.33 16.39
CA TYR A 20 -3.02 7.09 14.96
C TYR A 20 -1.75 6.93 14.12
N LEU A 21 -0.58 7.16 14.74
CA LEU A 21 0.76 7.01 14.15
C LEU A 21 0.93 5.70 13.39
N GLY A 22 0.57 4.56 14.01
CA GLY A 22 0.70 3.26 13.35
C GLY A 22 -0.11 3.12 12.07
N ALA A 23 -1.36 3.62 12.06
CA ALA A 23 -2.21 3.58 10.87
C ALA A 23 -1.69 4.53 9.78
N SER A 24 -1.24 5.74 10.16
CA SER A 24 -0.68 6.71 9.23
C SER A 24 0.65 6.28 8.63
N THR A 25 1.54 5.67 9.42
CA THR A 25 2.84 5.15 8.93
C THR A 25 2.65 3.99 7.97
N VAL A 26 1.75 3.05 8.30
CA VAL A 26 1.46 1.91 7.41
C VAL A 26 0.86 2.40 6.11
N LEU A 27 -0.15 3.26 6.18
CA LEU A 27 -0.80 3.85 5.02
C LEU A 27 0.18 4.63 4.14
N ALA A 28 0.98 5.51 4.73
CA ALA A 28 1.98 6.27 3.99
C ALA A 28 3.03 5.35 3.36
N GLY A 29 3.48 4.34 4.11
CA GLY A 29 4.49 3.38 3.68
C GLY A 29 4.05 2.56 2.45
N GLY A 30 2.88 1.93 2.48
CA GLY A 30 2.46 1.11 1.32
C GLY A 30 2.01 1.93 0.12
N VAL A 31 1.48 3.14 0.30
CA VAL A 31 1.22 4.05 -0.83
C VAL A 31 2.54 4.52 -1.45
N ALA A 32 3.50 4.92 -0.64
CA ALA A 32 4.82 5.33 -1.12
C ALA A 32 5.52 4.17 -1.84
N LEU A 33 5.44 2.95 -1.31
CA LEU A 33 5.98 1.74 -1.94
C LEU A 33 5.32 1.47 -3.31
N TYR A 34 3.99 1.54 -3.36
CA TYR A 34 3.22 1.36 -4.60
C TYR A 34 3.63 2.40 -5.65
N ALA A 35 3.59 3.68 -5.30
CA ALA A 35 3.94 4.77 -6.20
C ALA A 35 5.40 4.67 -6.66
N THR A 36 6.32 4.43 -5.73
CA THR A 36 7.75 4.28 -6.04
C THR A 36 7.97 3.15 -7.04
N ASN A 37 7.34 1.99 -6.84
CA ASN A 37 7.44 0.87 -7.78
C ASN A 37 6.95 1.23 -9.18
N GLU A 38 5.80 1.90 -9.26
CA GLU A 38 5.21 2.28 -10.54
C GLU A 38 6.14 3.21 -11.33
N PHE A 39 6.71 4.24 -10.69
CA PHE A 39 7.64 5.15 -11.37
C PHE A 39 9.03 4.57 -11.59
N LEU A 40 9.56 3.80 -10.63
CA LEU A 40 10.84 3.10 -10.73
C LEU A 40 10.87 2.20 -11.96
N THR A 41 9.78 1.50 -12.20
CA THR A 41 9.58 0.64 -13.37
C THR A 41 9.78 1.39 -14.67
N ILE A 42 9.09 2.52 -14.80
CA ILE A 42 9.05 3.27 -16.06
C ILE A 42 10.48 3.67 -16.45
N SER A 43 11.29 4.07 -15.47
CA SER A 43 12.68 4.48 -15.70
C SER A 43 13.66 3.34 -15.98
N LEU A 44 13.43 2.15 -15.44
CA LEU A 44 14.32 0.99 -15.66
C LEU A 44 13.89 0.11 -16.85
N MET A 45 12.69 0.31 -17.39
CA MET A 45 12.15 -0.53 -18.45
C MET A 45 12.99 -0.54 -19.73
N PRO A 46 13.55 0.58 -20.22
CA PRO A 46 14.45 0.57 -21.37
C PRO A 46 15.65 -0.37 -21.18
N SER A 47 16.23 -0.39 -19.98
CA SER A 47 17.38 -1.24 -19.65
C SER A 47 16.99 -2.70 -19.46
N ALA A 48 15.83 -2.98 -18.86
CA ALA A 48 15.31 -4.34 -18.80
C ALA A 48 15.09 -4.90 -20.22
N VAL A 49 14.48 -4.12 -21.10
CA VAL A 49 14.28 -4.50 -22.51
C VAL A 49 15.61 -4.73 -23.24
N ALA A 50 16.65 -3.94 -22.96
CA ALA A 50 17.96 -4.11 -23.58
C ALA A 50 18.65 -5.42 -23.14
N ASP A 51 18.43 -5.85 -21.91
CA ASP A 51 19.04 -7.05 -21.32
C ASP A 51 18.28 -8.35 -21.66
N ILE A 52 16.97 -8.39 -21.40
CA ILE A 52 16.13 -9.59 -21.60
C ILE A 52 15.31 -9.59 -22.90
N GLY A 53 15.45 -8.54 -23.72
CA GLY A 53 14.73 -8.38 -24.99
C GLY A 53 13.23 -8.12 -24.83
N GLY A 54 12.46 -8.37 -25.89
CA GLY A 54 10.99 -8.35 -25.83
C GLY A 54 10.33 -7.00 -26.06
N HIS A 55 10.84 -6.18 -27.01
CA HIS A 55 10.28 -4.86 -27.37
C HIS A 55 8.74 -4.86 -27.56
N ARG A 56 8.18 -5.93 -28.14
CA ARG A 56 6.72 -6.06 -28.36
C ARG A 56 5.91 -6.10 -27.06
N LEU A 57 6.51 -6.58 -25.97
CA LEU A 57 5.88 -6.72 -24.66
C LEU A 57 6.13 -5.51 -23.75
N TYR A 58 6.92 -4.52 -24.19
CA TYR A 58 7.22 -3.32 -23.40
C TYR A 58 5.96 -2.58 -22.93
N ALA A 59 5.03 -2.31 -23.84
CA ALA A 59 3.78 -1.63 -23.51
C ALA A 59 2.89 -2.45 -22.56
N TRP A 60 3.02 -3.78 -22.60
CA TRP A 60 2.25 -4.68 -21.75
C TRP A 60 2.69 -4.67 -20.30
N VAL A 61 3.94 -4.30 -19.99
CA VAL A 61 4.46 -4.26 -18.62
C VAL A 61 3.62 -3.36 -17.72
N THR A 62 3.31 -2.14 -18.18
CA THR A 62 2.45 -1.21 -17.45
C THR A 62 0.99 -1.59 -17.58
N ALA A 63 0.55 -2.05 -18.76
CA ALA A 63 -0.85 -2.40 -18.99
C ALA A 63 -1.33 -3.54 -18.08
N VAL A 64 -0.61 -4.66 -18.01
CA VAL A 64 -0.99 -5.80 -17.15
C VAL A 64 -0.93 -5.44 -15.67
N TYR A 65 0.01 -4.57 -15.28
CA TYR A 65 0.10 -4.05 -13.93
C TYR A 65 -1.16 -3.25 -13.56
N LEU A 66 -1.54 -2.27 -14.40
CA LEU A 66 -2.71 -1.43 -14.15
C LEU A 66 -4.01 -2.23 -14.19
N VAL A 67 -4.18 -3.13 -15.16
CA VAL A 67 -5.36 -4.01 -15.25
C VAL A 67 -5.48 -4.86 -13.99
N ALA A 68 -4.39 -5.48 -13.55
CA ALA A 68 -4.36 -6.24 -12.31
C ALA A 68 -4.68 -5.37 -11.08
N SER A 69 -4.12 -4.15 -11.01
CA SER A 69 -4.42 -3.19 -9.94
C SER A 69 -5.90 -2.83 -9.87
N VAL A 70 -6.54 -2.58 -11.02
CA VAL A 70 -7.98 -2.26 -11.08
C VAL A 70 -8.81 -3.46 -10.64
N VAL A 71 -8.50 -4.67 -11.12
CA VAL A 71 -9.19 -5.89 -10.69
C VAL A 71 -9.06 -6.08 -9.18
N ALA A 72 -7.86 -5.92 -8.62
CA ALA A 72 -7.63 -6.05 -7.19
C ALA A 72 -8.33 -4.96 -6.37
N ALA A 73 -8.45 -3.75 -6.88
CA ALA A 73 -9.19 -2.68 -6.20
C ALA A 73 -10.65 -3.08 -5.93
N THR A 74 -11.28 -3.86 -6.83
CA THR A 74 -12.64 -4.37 -6.63
C THR A 74 -12.76 -5.40 -5.50
N THR A 75 -11.68 -6.13 -5.19
CA THR A 75 -11.69 -7.17 -4.15
C THR A 75 -11.33 -6.64 -2.76
N VAL A 76 -10.99 -5.35 -2.64
CA VAL A 76 -10.62 -4.69 -1.37
C VAL A 76 -11.70 -4.88 -0.31
N HIS A 77 -12.97 -4.61 -0.64
CA HIS A 77 -14.07 -4.69 0.32
C HIS A 77 -14.24 -6.12 0.87
N SER A 78 -14.26 -7.12 -0.03
CA SER A 78 -14.39 -8.52 0.35
C SER A 78 -13.22 -8.99 1.23
N THR A 79 -12.00 -8.62 0.84
CA THR A 79 -10.77 -8.96 1.59
C THR A 79 -10.80 -8.32 2.98
N LEU A 80 -11.19 -7.06 3.07
CA LEU A 80 -11.28 -6.33 4.34
C LEU A 80 -12.32 -6.94 5.29
N MET A 81 -13.47 -7.36 4.78
CA MET A 81 -14.53 -7.99 5.57
C MET A 81 -14.14 -9.39 6.07
N ARG A 82 -13.37 -10.15 5.27
CA ARG A 82 -12.98 -11.53 5.61
C ARG A 82 -11.75 -11.60 6.54
N LEU A 83 -10.73 -10.80 6.27
CA LEU A 83 -9.42 -10.89 6.91
C LEU A 83 -9.16 -9.76 7.91
N GLY A 84 -9.95 -8.69 7.85
CA GLY A 84 -9.72 -7.47 8.61
C GLY A 84 -8.57 -6.62 8.06
N PRO A 85 -8.40 -5.37 8.56
CA PRO A 85 -7.48 -4.39 7.96
C PRO A 85 -6.02 -4.83 8.03
N ARG A 86 -5.58 -5.34 9.19
CA ARG A 86 -4.18 -5.72 9.43
C ARG A 86 -3.75 -6.91 8.57
N SER A 87 -4.53 -8.00 8.57
CA SER A 87 -4.19 -9.19 7.81
C SER A 87 -4.30 -8.96 6.30
N SER A 88 -5.26 -8.16 5.86
CA SER A 88 -5.37 -7.76 4.44
C SER A 88 -4.13 -6.99 3.98
N TYR A 89 -3.61 -6.09 4.82
CA TYR A 89 -2.41 -5.33 4.50
C TYR A 89 -1.15 -6.20 4.44
N LEU A 90 -1.01 -7.14 5.39
CA LEU A 90 0.08 -8.10 5.40
C LEU A 90 0.03 -9.01 4.18
N LEU A 91 -1.16 -9.51 3.81
CA LEU A 91 -1.35 -10.29 2.59
C LEU A 91 -0.95 -9.48 1.34
N ALA A 92 -1.36 -8.21 1.27
CA ALA A 92 -0.99 -7.36 0.14
C ALA A 92 0.54 -7.16 0.06
N LEU A 93 1.21 -6.90 1.19
CA LEU A 93 2.66 -6.77 1.23
C LEU A 93 3.41 -8.05 0.89
N THR A 94 2.94 -9.22 1.35
CA THR A 94 3.59 -10.50 1.01
C THR A 94 3.45 -10.82 -0.47
N VAL A 95 2.28 -10.61 -1.06
CA VAL A 95 2.06 -10.79 -2.50
C VAL A 95 2.88 -9.78 -3.31
N PHE A 96 2.96 -8.53 -2.84
CA PHE A 96 3.79 -7.50 -3.47
C PHE A 96 5.26 -7.91 -3.48
N GLY A 97 5.80 -8.32 -2.32
CA GLY A 97 7.19 -8.75 -2.18
C GLY A 97 7.50 -9.99 -3.02
N ALA A 98 6.59 -10.98 -3.06
CA ALA A 98 6.72 -12.15 -3.93
C ALA A 98 6.75 -11.75 -5.42
N GLY A 99 5.89 -10.82 -5.83
CA GLY A 99 5.91 -10.25 -7.18
C GLY A 99 7.18 -9.46 -7.48
N SER A 100 7.75 -8.75 -6.51
CA SER A 100 9.05 -8.06 -6.63
C SER A 100 10.20 -9.05 -6.84
N VAL A 101 10.24 -10.13 -6.06
CA VAL A 101 11.24 -11.19 -6.23
C VAL A 101 11.08 -11.89 -7.58
N ALA A 102 9.84 -12.16 -8.01
CA ALA A 102 9.57 -12.75 -9.33
C ALA A 102 10.05 -11.84 -10.47
N CYS A 103 9.86 -10.52 -10.38
CA CYS A 103 10.39 -9.58 -11.36
C CYS A 103 11.93 -9.48 -11.32
N ALA A 104 12.54 -9.55 -10.13
CA ALA A 104 14.00 -9.55 -9.98
C ALA A 104 14.64 -10.82 -10.58
N ALA A 105 13.96 -11.97 -10.47
CA ALA A 105 14.42 -13.25 -10.97
C ALA A 105 14.05 -13.52 -12.44
N ALA A 106 13.21 -12.69 -13.06
CA ALA A 106 12.64 -12.94 -14.38
C ALA A 106 13.72 -13.08 -15.48
N PRO A 107 13.85 -14.25 -16.14
CA PRO A 107 14.83 -14.43 -17.22
C PRO A 107 14.33 -13.92 -18.58
N THR A 108 13.02 -13.71 -18.73
CA THR A 108 12.38 -13.27 -19.98
C THR A 108 11.34 -12.20 -19.71
N MET A 109 10.99 -11.42 -20.74
CA MET A 109 9.98 -10.37 -20.61
C MET A 109 8.60 -10.94 -20.24
N ALA A 110 8.24 -12.13 -20.74
CA ALA A 110 7.01 -12.81 -20.35
C ALA A 110 6.97 -13.16 -18.85
N ALA A 111 8.09 -13.66 -18.29
CA ALA A 111 8.19 -13.90 -16.85
C ALA A 111 8.08 -12.60 -16.04
N LEU A 112 8.64 -11.50 -16.56
CA LEU A 112 8.50 -10.18 -15.95
C LEU A 112 7.03 -9.73 -15.94
N LEU A 113 6.28 -9.95 -17.03
CA LEU A 113 4.84 -9.66 -17.11
C LEU A 113 4.02 -10.46 -16.08
N VAL A 114 4.38 -11.73 -15.83
CA VAL A 114 3.71 -12.53 -14.78
C VAL A 114 3.98 -11.92 -13.41
N GLY A 115 5.25 -11.62 -13.08
CA GLY A 115 5.61 -10.94 -11.83
C GLY A 115 4.93 -9.57 -11.68
N ARG A 116 4.76 -8.84 -12.79
CA ARG A 116 4.03 -7.57 -12.85
C ARG A 116 2.57 -7.71 -12.53
N THR A 117 1.93 -8.73 -13.06
CA THR A 117 0.52 -9.00 -12.83
C THR A 117 0.31 -9.26 -11.33
N VAL A 118 1.20 -10.07 -10.73
CA VAL A 118 1.18 -10.34 -9.28
C VAL A 118 1.41 -9.06 -8.46
N GLN A 119 2.39 -8.23 -8.83
CA GLN A 119 2.60 -6.93 -8.15
C GLN A 119 1.43 -5.97 -8.34
N GLY A 120 0.79 -5.95 -9.50
CA GLY A 120 -0.37 -5.10 -9.77
C GLY A 120 -1.54 -5.49 -8.88
N LEU A 121 -1.82 -6.80 -8.77
CA LEU A 121 -2.83 -7.30 -7.85
C LEU A 121 -2.57 -6.84 -6.41
N ALA A 122 -1.33 -6.96 -5.94
CA ALA A 122 -0.97 -6.49 -4.62
C ALA A 122 -1.03 -4.97 -4.47
N GLY A 123 -0.62 -4.23 -5.50
CA GLY A 123 -0.58 -2.78 -5.51
C GLY A 123 -1.97 -2.13 -5.48
N GLY A 124 -2.90 -2.63 -6.29
CA GLY A 124 -4.30 -2.22 -6.26
C GLY A 124 -4.95 -2.50 -4.89
N LEU A 125 -4.62 -3.65 -4.29
CA LEU A 125 -5.07 -3.98 -2.94
C LEU A 125 -4.49 -3.01 -1.90
N LEU A 126 -3.19 -2.68 -1.96
CA LEU A 126 -2.54 -1.70 -1.07
C LEU A 126 -3.15 -0.30 -1.20
N ALA A 127 -3.38 0.18 -2.43
CA ALA A 127 -3.97 1.47 -2.69
C ALA A 127 -5.40 1.56 -2.13
N GLY A 128 -6.23 0.54 -2.41
CA GLY A 128 -7.60 0.48 -1.89
C GLY A 128 -7.66 0.32 -0.37
N LEU A 129 -6.81 -0.53 0.21
CA LEU A 129 -6.70 -0.69 1.66
C LEU A 129 -6.24 0.60 2.34
N GLY A 130 -5.37 1.38 1.70
CA GLY A 130 -5.00 2.73 2.18
C GLY A 130 -6.25 3.59 2.42
N TYR A 131 -7.06 3.80 1.38
CA TYR A 131 -8.29 4.58 1.53
C TYR A 131 -9.32 3.94 2.49
N ALA A 132 -9.44 2.61 2.51
CA ALA A 132 -10.34 1.93 3.44
C ALA A 132 -9.92 2.10 4.91
N VAL A 133 -8.62 2.07 5.21
CA VAL A 133 -8.08 2.34 6.55
C VAL A 133 -8.35 3.77 6.96
N ILE A 134 -8.29 4.74 6.05
CA ILE A 134 -8.67 6.14 6.35
C ILE A 134 -10.13 6.18 6.86
N ASN A 135 -11.04 5.55 6.12
CA ASN A 135 -12.46 5.57 6.45
C ASN A 135 -12.81 4.83 7.75
N THR A 136 -12.09 3.75 8.07
CA THR A 136 -12.41 2.87 9.20
C THR A 136 -11.63 3.16 10.48
N ALA A 137 -10.39 3.62 10.38
CA ALA A 137 -9.50 3.85 11.52
C ALA A 137 -9.42 5.32 11.94
N LEU A 138 -9.67 6.27 11.02
CA LEU A 138 -9.61 7.69 11.32
C LEU A 138 -11.02 8.33 11.40
N PRO A 139 -11.24 9.25 12.34
CA PRO A 139 -12.47 10.06 12.35
C PRO A 139 -12.53 10.97 11.11
N GLN A 140 -13.75 11.22 10.62
CA GLN A 140 -14.01 11.96 9.37
C GLN A 140 -13.28 13.30 9.26
N ARG A 141 -13.09 14.02 10.38
CA ARG A 141 -12.31 15.28 10.45
C ARG A 141 -10.84 15.16 10.04
N LEU A 142 -10.28 13.95 9.98
CA LEU A 142 -8.90 13.68 9.59
C LEU A 142 -8.77 13.11 8.17
N TRP A 143 -9.87 12.76 7.50
CA TRP A 143 -9.84 12.15 6.17
C TRP A 143 -9.16 13.05 5.13
N THR A 144 -9.46 14.36 5.14
CA THR A 144 -8.81 15.33 4.25
C THR A 144 -7.28 15.33 4.42
N LYS A 145 -6.79 15.23 5.66
CA LYS A 145 -5.34 15.21 5.95
C LYS A 145 -4.69 13.88 5.60
N ALA A 146 -5.38 12.77 5.85
CA ALA A 146 -4.91 11.47 5.45
C ALA A 146 -4.84 11.37 3.91
N SER A 147 -5.84 11.85 3.18
CA SER A 147 -5.80 11.94 1.72
C SER A 147 -4.68 12.87 1.23
N ALA A 148 -4.46 14.01 1.89
CA ALA A 148 -3.32 14.89 1.58
C ALA A 148 -1.97 14.18 1.80
N LEU A 149 -1.86 13.34 2.84
CA LEU A 149 -0.67 12.53 3.09
C LEU A 149 -0.48 11.48 1.98
N VAL A 150 -1.55 10.82 1.53
CA VAL A 150 -1.50 9.89 0.37
C VAL A 150 -1.01 10.62 -0.88
N SER A 151 -1.57 11.80 -1.18
CA SER A 151 -1.13 12.61 -2.33
C SER A 151 0.33 13.05 -2.20
N ALA A 152 0.78 13.40 -0.99
CA ALA A 152 2.19 13.72 -0.75
C ALA A 152 3.10 12.51 -1.00
N MET A 153 2.70 11.31 -0.58
CA MET A 153 3.47 10.08 -0.83
C MET A 153 3.53 9.71 -2.32
N TRP A 154 2.48 9.99 -3.08
CA TRP A 154 2.53 9.90 -4.54
C TRP A 154 3.59 10.83 -5.13
N GLY A 155 3.65 12.09 -4.67
CA GLY A 155 4.70 13.02 -5.04
C GLY A 155 6.10 12.58 -4.62
N VAL A 156 6.25 11.93 -3.46
CA VAL A 156 7.53 11.33 -3.07
C VAL A 156 7.90 10.18 -4.02
N GLY A 157 6.94 9.34 -4.40
CA GLY A 157 7.13 8.25 -5.34
C GLY A 157 7.54 8.73 -6.75
N THR A 158 7.01 9.86 -7.23
CA THR A 158 7.40 10.42 -8.54
C THR A 158 8.84 10.93 -8.56
N LEU A 159 9.40 11.32 -7.40
CA LEU A 159 10.81 11.70 -7.29
C LEU A 159 11.71 10.49 -7.05
N LEU A 160 11.38 9.67 -6.05
CA LEU A 160 12.21 8.54 -5.63
C LEU A 160 12.23 7.41 -6.66
N GLY A 161 11.09 7.13 -7.31
CA GLY A 161 10.98 6.05 -8.29
C GLY A 161 11.96 6.23 -9.45
N PRO A 162 11.89 7.33 -10.22
CA PRO A 162 12.80 7.56 -11.34
C PRO A 162 14.25 7.76 -10.92
N ALA A 163 14.51 8.40 -9.78
CA ALA A 163 15.87 8.57 -9.27
C ALA A 163 16.52 7.21 -8.97
N ALA A 164 15.82 6.34 -8.25
CA ALA A 164 16.30 4.99 -7.97
C ALA A 164 16.39 4.15 -9.25
N GLY A 165 15.33 4.13 -10.06
CA GLY A 165 15.27 3.37 -11.32
C GLY A 165 16.38 3.77 -12.30
N GLY A 166 16.64 5.07 -12.44
CA GLY A 166 17.72 5.62 -13.26
C GLY A 166 19.11 5.26 -12.73
N LEU A 167 19.32 5.34 -11.42
CA LEU A 167 20.60 4.97 -10.80
C LEU A 167 20.93 3.49 -11.07
N PHE A 168 20.00 2.57 -10.78
CA PHE A 168 20.21 1.13 -11.03
C PHE A 168 20.31 0.79 -12.52
N SER A 169 19.60 1.54 -13.37
CA SER A 169 19.68 1.43 -14.82
C SER A 169 21.09 1.73 -15.34
N GLN A 170 21.75 2.76 -14.79
CA GLN A 170 23.13 3.12 -15.18
C GLN A 170 24.17 2.04 -14.82
N PHE A 171 23.97 1.31 -13.72
CA PHE A 171 24.86 0.21 -13.31
C PHE A 171 24.54 -1.13 -14.00
N GLY A 172 23.66 -1.15 -15.01
CA GLY A 172 23.24 -2.38 -15.71
C GLY A 172 22.53 -3.39 -14.81
N SER A 173 22.12 -2.98 -13.61
CA SER A 173 21.67 -3.85 -12.52
C SER A 173 20.18 -3.68 -12.23
N TRP A 174 19.36 -3.62 -13.29
CA TRP A 174 17.92 -3.37 -13.19
C TRP A 174 17.18 -4.39 -12.30
N ARG A 175 17.70 -5.62 -12.21
CA ARG A 175 17.18 -6.69 -11.33
C ARG A 175 17.29 -6.33 -9.85
N TRP A 176 18.36 -5.63 -9.47
CA TRP A 176 18.59 -5.18 -8.09
C TRP A 176 17.59 -4.10 -7.66
N SER A 177 17.05 -3.30 -8.58
CA SER A 177 15.97 -2.35 -8.28
C SER A 177 14.76 -3.06 -7.66
N PHE A 178 14.36 -4.20 -8.25
CA PHE A 178 13.27 -5.03 -7.73
C PHE A 178 13.66 -5.75 -6.44
N GLY A 179 14.92 -6.16 -6.29
CA GLY A 179 15.44 -6.73 -5.05
C GLY A 179 15.39 -5.76 -3.87
N VAL A 180 15.84 -4.52 -4.07
CA VAL A 180 15.76 -3.45 -3.06
C VAL A 180 14.31 -3.13 -2.71
N LEU A 181 13.43 -3.09 -3.71
CA LEU A 181 12.00 -2.92 -3.49
C LEU A 181 11.41 -4.07 -2.66
N ALA A 182 11.81 -5.31 -2.91
CA ALA A 182 11.40 -6.47 -2.12
C ALA A 182 11.87 -6.36 -0.67
N ILE A 183 13.11 -5.92 -0.44
CA ILE A 183 13.65 -5.67 0.91
C ILE A 183 12.86 -4.57 1.62
N LEU A 184 12.58 -3.46 0.92
CA LEU A 184 11.78 -2.36 1.46
C LEU A 184 10.36 -2.83 1.82
N THR A 185 9.76 -3.66 0.96
CA THR A 185 8.44 -4.26 1.20
C THR A 185 8.47 -5.15 2.45
N ALA A 186 9.49 -5.99 2.58
CA ALA A 186 9.67 -6.86 3.75
C ALA A 186 9.86 -6.05 5.03
N ALA A 187 10.68 -4.99 4.99
CA ALA A 187 10.89 -4.09 6.13
C ALA A 187 9.58 -3.44 6.59
N ILE A 188 8.77 -2.93 5.64
CA ILE A 188 7.44 -2.37 5.95
C ILE A 188 6.52 -3.47 6.50
N GLY A 189 6.54 -4.67 5.92
CA GLY A 189 5.76 -5.82 6.38
C GLY A 189 6.09 -6.27 7.80
N VAL A 190 7.35 -6.15 8.23
CA VAL A 190 7.78 -6.41 9.61
C VAL A 190 7.38 -5.27 10.56
N LEU A 191 7.37 -4.01 10.08
CA LEU A 191 6.94 -2.86 10.88
C LEU A 191 5.43 -2.84 11.15
N VAL A 192 4.59 -3.30 10.21
CA VAL A 192 3.12 -3.37 10.34
C VAL A 192 2.64 -4.08 11.63
N PRO A 193 3.10 -5.30 11.97
CA PRO A 193 2.66 -6.01 13.15
C PRO A 193 3.13 -5.38 14.47
N LEU A 194 4.24 -4.63 14.44
CA LEU A 194 4.71 -3.82 15.58
C LEU A 194 3.90 -2.52 15.74
N ALA A 195 3.51 -1.89 14.64
CA ALA A 195 2.86 -0.57 14.64
C ALA A 195 1.34 -0.63 14.82
N LEU A 196 0.66 -1.70 14.39
CA LEU A 196 -0.76 -1.93 14.66
C LEU A 196 -0.92 -3.05 15.69
N PRO A 197 -1.06 -2.78 17.00
CA PRO A 197 -1.49 -3.79 17.96
C PRO A 197 -2.81 -4.40 17.45
N ALA A 198 -2.87 -5.72 17.34
CA ALA A 198 -4.13 -6.40 17.02
C ALA A 198 -5.16 -5.89 18.02
N ARG A 199 -6.23 -5.23 17.54
CA ARG A 199 -7.33 -4.85 18.42
C ARG A 199 -7.75 -6.13 19.15
N ARG A 200 -7.53 -6.15 20.47
CA ARG A 200 -8.26 -7.06 21.35
C ARG A 200 -9.72 -6.84 21.02
N VAL A 201 -10.39 -7.91 20.59
CA VAL A 201 -11.84 -7.99 20.67
C VAL A 201 -12.15 -7.59 22.11
N VAL A 202 -12.70 -6.40 22.30
CA VAL A 202 -13.32 -6.08 23.58
C VAL A 202 -14.52 -7.01 23.58
N ASP A 203 -14.41 -8.11 24.30
CA ASP A 203 -15.54 -8.96 24.64
C ASP A 203 -16.60 -8.04 25.24
N SER A 204 -17.60 -7.70 24.44
CA SER A 204 -18.85 -7.17 24.93
C SER A 204 -19.64 -8.31 25.57
N THR A 205 -19.06 -8.96 26.58
CA THR A 205 -19.85 -9.56 27.65
C THR A 205 -20.43 -8.41 28.46
N SER A 206 -21.54 -7.84 27.97
CA SER A 206 -22.47 -7.14 28.86
C SER A 206 -22.90 -8.13 29.93
N PRO A 207 -22.61 -7.91 31.23
CA PRO A 207 -23.30 -8.63 32.27
C PRO A 207 -24.73 -8.09 32.24
N GLY A 208 -25.64 -8.87 31.66
CA GLY A 208 -27.08 -8.61 31.72
C GLY A 208 -27.46 -8.33 33.17
N ARG A 209 -27.75 -7.07 33.43
CA ARG A 209 -28.26 -6.51 34.68
C ARG A 209 -29.50 -7.32 35.05
N ARG A 210 -29.38 -8.24 36.01
CA ARG A 210 -30.54 -8.91 36.61
C ARG A 210 -31.34 -7.85 37.37
N SER A 211 -32.50 -7.50 36.84
CA SER A 211 -33.53 -6.74 37.54
C SER A 211 -34.01 -7.57 38.74
N PRO A 212 -34.02 -7.06 39.98
CA PRO A 212 -34.76 -7.70 41.05
C PRO A 212 -36.25 -7.43 40.81
N CYS A 213 -37.03 -8.49 40.52
CA CYS A 213 -38.48 -8.44 40.69
C CYS A 213 -38.77 -8.09 42.16
N ARG A 214 -39.23 -6.86 42.38
CA ARG A 214 -39.75 -6.40 43.66
C ARG A 214 -41.18 -6.95 43.78
N ARG A 215 -41.43 -7.56 44.94
CA ARG A 215 -42.67 -8.19 45.41
C ARG A 215 -43.94 -7.42 45.11
#